data_AF-A0A8H3ALV7-F1
#
_entry.id   AF-A0A8H3ALV7-F1
#
_cell.length_a   1.000
_cell.length_b   1.000
_cell.length_c   1.000
_cell.angle_alpha   90.00
_cell.angle_beta   90.00
_cell.angle_gamma   90.00
#
_symmetry.space_group_name_H-M   'P 1'
#
loop_
_entity.id
_entity.type
_entity.pdbx_description
1 polymer ?
#
loop_
_entity_poly.entity_id
_entity_poly.type
_entity_poly.pdbx_seq_one_letter_code
_entity_poly.pdbx_strand_id
1 'polypeptide(L)'
;WVLALGGVLEDAKRMCDVDTIEEQARIWREKLRPVLLSNWFVKLVLNNPAFLWNALGVPLAQRRAFLNEGSCYEFARDTLDPIASTALLKTGAYHYLLCLLGRYTPTSCPAYLTREGFDKLRENNFERLESFRLHTESITNVLCGMQPGQLTHAVIMDHLDWFDPGAKEVEEEVAQLRRVLLPGNAVFWRSAARKPWYCEVFERNGFSLTPLGVRTGPERAIDRVNMYASFWKAVRVE
;
A
#
# COMPACT_ATOMS: atom_id res chain seq x y z
N TRP A 1 -3.05 20.59 6.68
CA TRP A 1 -3.92 21.73 6.32
C TRP A 1 -5.40 21.37 6.42
N VAL A 2 -5.87 20.28 5.79
CA VAL A 2 -7.29 19.83 5.85
C VAL A 2 -7.83 19.73 7.28
N LEU A 3 -7.10 19.05 8.18
CA LEU A 3 -7.51 18.90 9.58
C LEU A 3 -7.59 20.23 10.34
N ALA A 4 -6.69 21.17 10.02
CA ALA A 4 -6.68 22.50 10.64
C ALA A 4 -7.86 23.35 10.13
N LEU A 5 -8.10 23.38 8.82
CA LEU A 5 -9.25 24.07 8.22
C LEU A 5 -10.59 23.46 8.66
N GLY A 6 -10.63 22.14 8.85
CA GLY A 6 -11.80 21.43 9.36
C GLY A 6 -11.99 21.53 10.88
N GLY A 7 -11.09 22.21 11.61
CA GLY A 7 -11.21 22.38 13.06
C GLY A 7 -11.03 21.10 13.89
N VAL A 8 -10.47 20.04 13.31
CA VAL A 8 -10.35 18.69 13.93
C VAL A 8 -8.90 18.26 14.15
N LEU A 9 -7.95 19.21 14.13
CA LEU A 9 -6.54 18.91 14.34
C LEU A 9 -6.25 18.34 15.74
N GLU A 10 -6.87 18.89 16.78
CA GLU A 10 -6.71 18.38 18.15
C GLU A 10 -7.40 17.03 18.34
N ASP A 11 -8.55 16.80 17.68
CA ASP A 11 -9.20 15.49 17.66
C ASP A 11 -8.32 14.43 16.98
N ALA A 12 -7.64 14.80 15.89
CA ALA A 12 -6.70 13.90 15.20
C ALA A 12 -5.52 13.52 16.10
N LYS A 13 -4.94 14.49 16.82
CA LYS A 13 -3.88 14.21 17.81
C LYS A 13 -4.40 13.30 18.92
N ARG A 14 -5.59 13.57 19.44
CA ARG A 14 -6.26 12.73 20.46
C ARG A 14 -6.45 11.31 19.95
N MET A 15 -6.95 11.13 18.73
CA MET A 15 -7.13 9.81 18.11
C MET A 15 -5.83 9.00 18.06
N CYS A 16 -4.67 9.66 17.91
CA CYS A 16 -3.37 9.00 17.91
C CYS A 16 -2.84 8.63 19.30
N ASP A 17 -3.48 9.07 20.39
CA ASP A 17 -2.99 8.91 21.76
C ASP A 17 -3.96 8.18 22.72
N VAL A 18 -5.14 7.77 22.24
CA VAL A 18 -6.07 6.98 23.05
C VAL A 18 -5.63 5.52 23.22
N ASP A 19 -6.07 4.90 24.31
CA ASP A 19 -5.66 3.55 24.70
C ASP A 19 -6.63 2.44 24.25
N THR A 20 -7.79 2.79 23.69
CA THR A 20 -8.83 1.83 23.29
C THR A 20 -9.30 2.02 21.85
N ILE A 21 -9.60 0.91 21.19
CA ILE A 21 -10.12 0.91 19.81
C ILE A 21 -11.48 1.58 19.76
N GLU A 22 -12.30 1.40 20.80
CA GLU A 22 -13.65 1.96 20.91
C GLU A 22 -13.61 3.48 20.87
N GLU A 23 -12.70 4.10 21.64
CA GLU A 23 -12.54 5.54 21.67
C GLU A 23 -11.90 6.07 20.37
N GLN A 24 -10.91 5.36 19.83
CA GLN A 24 -10.30 5.71 18.54
C GLN A 24 -11.34 5.72 17.41
N ALA A 25 -12.17 4.67 17.34
CA ALA A 25 -13.25 4.53 16.38
C ALA A 25 -14.35 5.58 16.59
N ARG A 26 -14.64 5.95 17.84
CA ARG A 26 -15.57 7.04 18.16
C ARG A 26 -15.07 8.37 17.63
N ILE A 27 -13.81 8.73 17.89
CA ILE A 27 -13.20 9.97 17.38
C ILE A 27 -13.18 9.98 15.85
N TRP A 28 -12.84 8.85 15.21
CA TRP A 28 -12.94 8.72 13.76
C TRP A 28 -14.35 9.07 13.26
N ARG A 29 -15.38 8.36 13.74
CA ARG A 29 -16.76 8.54 13.27
C ARG A 29 -17.31 9.94 13.52
N GLU A 30 -17.07 10.49 14.71
CA GLU A 30 -17.69 11.74 15.17
C GLU A 30 -16.94 13.00 14.73
N LYS A 31 -15.62 12.90 14.50
CA LYS A 31 -14.76 14.08 14.27
C LYS A 31 -14.06 14.05 12.93
N LEU A 32 -13.24 13.03 12.67
CA LEU A 32 -12.36 13.03 11.49
C LEU A 32 -13.11 12.66 10.21
N ARG A 33 -13.94 11.60 10.25
CA ARG A 33 -14.68 11.08 9.10
C ARG A 33 -15.56 12.13 8.42
N PRO A 34 -16.35 12.95 9.14
CA PRO A 34 -17.17 14.00 8.51
C PRO A 34 -16.36 15.05 7.75
N VAL A 35 -15.09 15.27 8.12
CA VAL A 35 -14.19 16.21 7.46
C VAL A 35 -13.46 15.55 6.29
N LEU A 36 -12.79 14.42 6.56
CA LEU A 36 -11.93 13.70 5.61
C LEU A 36 -12.69 12.95 4.52
N LEU A 37 -13.97 12.62 4.75
CA LEU A 37 -14.86 12.04 3.73
C LEU A 37 -16.01 12.99 3.37
N SER A 38 -15.88 14.29 3.65
CA SER A 38 -16.89 15.25 3.22
C SER A 38 -17.03 15.27 1.69
N ASN A 39 -18.26 15.43 1.19
CA ASN A 39 -18.53 15.53 -0.24
C ASN A 39 -17.72 16.64 -0.92
N TRP A 40 -17.45 17.73 -0.20
CA TRP A 40 -16.61 18.82 -0.69
C TRP A 40 -15.14 18.42 -0.81
N PHE A 41 -14.58 17.76 0.22
CA PHE A 41 -13.22 17.24 0.17
C PHE A 41 -13.04 16.22 -0.95
N VAL A 42 -13.94 15.24 -1.07
CA VAL A 42 -13.89 14.24 -2.15
C VAL A 42 -13.98 14.91 -3.52
N LYS A 43 -14.85 15.92 -3.70
CA LYS A 43 -14.97 16.63 -4.98
C LYS A 43 -13.73 17.46 -5.34
N LEU A 44 -13.14 18.19 -4.40
CA LEU A 44 -12.02 19.08 -4.69
C LEU A 44 -10.67 18.37 -4.76
N VAL A 45 -10.47 17.34 -3.94
CA VAL A 45 -9.18 16.67 -3.77
C VAL A 45 -9.16 15.34 -4.52
N LEU A 46 -10.15 14.48 -4.32
CA LEU A 46 -10.14 13.12 -4.86
C LEU A 46 -10.74 12.99 -6.27
N ASN A 47 -11.63 13.91 -6.67
CA ASN A 47 -12.22 13.90 -8.00
C ASN A 47 -11.47 14.78 -9.01
N ASN A 48 -10.54 15.61 -8.56
CA ASN A 48 -9.73 16.46 -9.42
C ASN A 48 -8.47 15.70 -9.90
N PRO A 49 -8.40 15.28 -11.19
CA PRO A 49 -7.28 14.51 -11.70
C PRO A 49 -5.95 15.29 -11.63
N ALA A 50 -6.00 16.61 -11.82
CA ALA A 50 -4.81 17.45 -11.70
C ALA A 50 -4.30 17.53 -10.27
N PHE A 51 -5.20 17.48 -9.27
CA PHE A 51 -4.79 17.41 -7.87
C PHE A 51 -4.23 16.02 -7.52
N LEU A 52 -4.89 14.93 -7.94
CA LEU A 52 -4.41 13.58 -7.69
C LEU A 52 -3.00 13.33 -8.25
N TRP A 53 -2.72 13.79 -9.47
CA TRP A 53 -1.40 13.66 -10.08
C TRP A 53 -0.36 14.57 -9.40
N ASN A 54 -0.66 15.87 -9.25
CA ASN A 54 0.33 16.83 -8.73
C ASN A 54 0.55 16.73 -7.22
N ALA A 55 -0.45 16.30 -6.44
CA ALA A 55 -0.37 16.27 -4.98
C ALA A 55 -0.20 14.86 -4.42
N LEU A 56 -0.70 13.81 -5.10
CA LEU A 56 -0.63 12.43 -4.61
C LEU A 56 0.17 11.50 -5.54
N GLY A 57 0.64 11.98 -6.70
CA GLY A 57 1.44 11.20 -7.64
C GLY A 57 0.70 10.02 -8.28
N VAL A 58 -0.65 9.99 -8.22
CA VAL A 58 -1.45 8.84 -8.68
C VAL A 58 -1.68 8.92 -10.20
N PRO A 59 -1.15 7.98 -11.01
CA PRO A 59 -1.36 7.97 -12.45
C PRO A 59 -2.82 7.74 -12.84
N LEU A 60 -3.18 8.21 -14.03
CA LEU A 60 -4.54 8.05 -14.57
C LEU A 60 -4.93 6.59 -14.77
N ALA A 61 -3.99 5.69 -15.06
CA ALA A 61 -4.24 4.25 -15.14
C ALA A 61 -4.65 3.67 -13.78
N GLN A 62 -3.89 3.98 -12.73
CA GLN A 62 -4.20 3.54 -11.36
C GLN A 62 -5.54 4.10 -10.88
N ARG A 63 -5.81 5.36 -11.23
CA ARG A 63 -7.11 5.98 -10.94
C ARG A 63 -8.27 5.24 -11.64
N ARG A 64 -8.11 4.89 -12.91
CA ARG A 64 -9.11 4.13 -13.66
C ARG A 64 -9.31 2.74 -13.05
N ALA A 65 -8.25 2.10 -12.55
CA ALA A 65 -8.32 0.77 -11.95
C ALA A 65 -9.37 0.70 -10.82
N PHE A 66 -9.36 1.66 -9.89
CA PHE A 66 -10.38 1.67 -8.82
C PHE A 66 -11.70 2.32 -9.24
N LEU A 67 -11.70 3.29 -10.17
CA LEU A 67 -12.93 3.92 -10.66
C LEU A 67 -13.82 2.96 -11.49
N ASN A 68 -13.22 1.94 -12.11
CA ASN A 68 -13.97 0.89 -12.78
C ASN A 68 -14.73 -0.02 -11.79
N GLU A 69 -14.40 0.06 -10.51
CA GLU A 69 -14.95 -0.79 -9.45
C GLU A 69 -15.87 -0.03 -8.48
N GLY A 70 -15.97 1.29 -8.61
CA GLY A 70 -16.76 2.16 -7.74
C GLY A 70 -16.37 3.62 -7.87
N SER A 71 -16.77 4.44 -6.92
CA SER A 71 -16.46 5.87 -6.88
C SER A 71 -15.21 6.17 -6.04
N CYS A 72 -14.61 7.35 -6.25
CA CYS A 72 -13.54 7.85 -5.36
C CYS A 72 -13.98 7.91 -3.89
N TYR A 73 -15.26 8.22 -3.63
CA TYR A 73 -15.81 8.22 -2.27
C TYR A 73 -15.79 6.81 -1.67
N GLU A 74 -16.29 5.81 -2.40
CA GLU A 74 -16.31 4.42 -1.93
C GLU A 74 -14.88 3.91 -1.71
N PHE A 75 -13.96 4.19 -2.62
CA PHE A 75 -12.56 3.82 -2.43
C PHE A 75 -11.95 4.44 -1.17
N ALA A 76 -12.17 5.73 -0.93
CA ALA A 76 -11.67 6.41 0.26
C ALA A 76 -12.35 5.92 1.56
N ARG A 77 -13.67 5.72 1.51
CA ARG A 77 -14.45 5.14 2.61
C ARG A 77 -13.92 3.76 2.98
N ASP A 78 -13.80 2.87 2.01
CA ASP A 78 -13.39 1.48 2.23
C ASP A 78 -11.91 1.36 2.61
N THR A 79 -11.10 2.38 2.31
CA THR A 79 -9.71 2.52 2.76
C THR A 79 -9.66 2.88 4.24
N LEU A 80 -10.38 3.93 4.64
CA LEU A 80 -10.18 4.61 5.92
C LEU A 80 -11.12 4.13 7.04
N ASP A 81 -12.39 3.85 6.74
CA ASP A 81 -13.38 3.47 7.75
C ASP A 81 -12.95 2.27 8.61
N PRO A 82 -12.41 1.17 8.07
CA PRO A 82 -12.04 0.02 8.89
C PRO A 82 -10.75 0.24 9.69
N ILE A 83 -9.89 1.19 9.31
CA ILE A 83 -8.60 1.40 9.99
C ILE A 83 -8.79 1.82 11.44
N ALA A 84 -9.76 2.70 11.68
CA ALA A 84 -10.03 3.21 13.02
C ALA A 84 -10.42 2.11 14.02
N SER A 85 -10.94 0.97 13.53
CA SER A 85 -11.31 -0.20 14.34
C SER A 85 -10.33 -1.38 14.23
N THR A 86 -9.35 -1.34 13.32
CA THR A 86 -8.45 -2.49 13.05
C THR A 86 -7.28 -2.57 14.03
N ALA A 87 -6.66 -1.43 14.34
CA ALA A 87 -5.50 -1.38 15.23
C ALA A 87 -5.33 0.02 15.85
N LEU A 88 -4.79 0.08 17.06
CA LEU A 88 -4.47 1.34 17.71
C LEU A 88 -3.35 2.06 16.96
N LEU A 89 -3.59 3.32 16.60
CA LEU A 89 -2.59 4.21 16.03
C LEU A 89 -1.43 4.39 17.01
N LYS A 90 -1.72 4.46 18.32
CA LYS A 90 -0.76 4.67 19.40
C LYS A 90 0.32 3.57 19.52
N THR A 91 0.00 2.33 19.13
CA THR A 91 0.82 1.14 19.44
C THR A 91 1.12 0.25 18.23
N GLY A 92 1.30 0.84 17.04
CA GLY A 92 1.86 0.12 15.90
C GLY A 92 1.11 0.25 14.57
N ALA A 93 -0.02 0.95 14.49
CA ALA A 93 -0.60 1.39 13.21
C ALA A 93 0.02 2.71 12.74
N TYR A 94 1.34 2.73 12.63
CA TYR A 94 2.15 3.95 12.45
C TYR A 94 1.94 4.66 11.09
N HIS A 95 1.43 3.97 10.07
CA HIS A 95 1.27 4.50 8.71
C HIS A 95 0.36 5.73 8.71
N TYR A 96 -0.81 5.63 9.33
CA TYR A 96 -1.75 6.75 9.44
C TYR A 96 -1.36 7.73 10.55
N LEU A 97 -0.76 7.24 11.64
CA LEU A 97 -0.24 8.11 12.69
C LEU A 97 0.77 9.12 12.13
N LEU A 98 1.68 8.68 11.25
CA LEU A 98 2.64 9.57 10.59
C LEU A 98 1.92 10.67 9.80
N CYS A 99 0.87 10.33 9.04
CA CYS A 99 0.11 11.30 8.26
C CYS A 99 -0.65 12.31 9.14
N LEU A 100 -1.14 11.88 10.30
CA LEU A 100 -1.91 12.72 11.22
C LEU A 100 -1.01 13.62 12.10
N LEU A 101 0.12 13.10 12.57
CA LEU A 101 1.03 13.81 13.49
C LEU A 101 2.22 14.49 12.79
N GLY A 102 2.56 14.06 11.58
CA GLY A 102 3.78 14.47 10.87
C GLY A 102 5.07 13.88 11.45
N ARG A 103 4.97 12.95 12.41
CA ARG A 103 6.11 12.26 13.04
C ARG A 103 5.68 10.90 13.60
N TYR A 104 6.64 10.01 13.79
CA TYR A 104 6.45 8.78 14.56
C TYR A 104 6.52 9.02 16.07
N THR A 105 6.03 8.05 16.85
CA THR A 105 6.26 7.97 18.30
C THR A 105 7.15 6.77 18.63
N PRO A 106 7.79 6.71 19.81
CA PRO A 106 8.57 5.54 20.22
C PRO A 106 7.77 4.22 20.23
N THR A 107 6.45 4.29 20.46
CA THR A 107 5.56 3.13 20.52
C THR A 107 4.85 2.82 19.20
N SER A 108 4.94 3.70 18.21
CA SER A 108 4.31 3.54 16.90
C SER A 108 5.23 4.07 15.81
N CYS A 109 6.16 3.21 15.39
CA CYS A 109 7.11 3.45 14.32
C CYS A 109 7.43 2.13 13.59
N PRO A 110 8.00 2.20 12.37
CA PRO A 110 8.59 1.04 11.73
C PRO A 110 9.63 0.35 12.61
N ALA A 111 9.71 -0.98 12.54
CA ALA A 111 10.59 -1.77 13.40
C ALA A 111 12.06 -1.31 13.35
N TYR A 112 12.54 -0.90 12.17
CA TYR A 112 13.92 -0.41 11.99
C TYR A 112 14.22 0.94 12.68
N LEU A 113 13.19 1.70 13.12
CA LEU A 113 13.35 2.93 13.90
C LEU A 113 13.30 2.70 15.42
N THR A 114 12.96 1.48 15.86
CA THR A 114 13.01 1.14 17.29
C THR A 114 14.45 1.01 17.76
N ARG A 115 14.70 1.13 19.07
CA ARG A 115 16.04 0.91 19.65
C ARG A 115 16.56 -0.49 19.33
N GLU A 116 15.71 -1.49 19.51
CA GLU A 116 16.00 -2.89 19.21
C GLU A 116 16.33 -3.09 17.72
N GLY A 117 15.53 -2.52 16.82
CA GLY A 117 15.76 -2.60 15.38
C GLY A 117 17.07 -1.92 14.96
N PHE A 118 17.35 -0.73 15.49
CA PHE A 118 18.60 -0.03 15.25
C PHE A 118 19.82 -0.83 15.74
N ASP A 119 19.75 -1.39 16.95
CA ASP A 119 20.82 -2.19 17.52
C ASP A 119 21.11 -3.43 16.65
N LYS A 120 20.06 -4.17 16.27
CA LYS A 120 20.18 -5.34 15.38
C LYS A 120 20.80 -5.00 14.03
N LEU A 121 20.48 -3.84 13.46
CA LEU A 121 21.05 -3.40 12.17
C LEU A 121 22.51 -2.95 12.29
N ARG A 122 22.93 -2.46 13.46
CA ARG A 122 24.28 -1.97 13.74
C ARG A 122 25.26 -3.06 14.18
N GLU A 123 24.75 -4.15 14.76
CA GLU A 123 25.55 -5.31 15.21
C GLU A 123 26.61 -5.74 14.17
N ASN A 124 27.73 -6.27 14.67
CA ASN A 124 28.86 -6.76 13.87
C ASN A 124 29.35 -5.75 12.82
N ASN A 125 29.44 -4.46 13.18
CA ASN A 125 29.84 -3.40 12.26
C ASN A 125 28.96 -3.34 10.99
N PHE A 126 27.64 -3.36 11.18
CA PHE A 126 26.64 -3.27 10.10
C PHE A 126 26.65 -4.45 9.10
N GLU A 127 27.11 -5.64 9.50
CA GLU A 127 27.17 -6.84 8.65
C GLU A 127 25.84 -7.13 7.92
N ARG A 128 24.69 -6.92 8.59
CA ARG A 128 23.37 -7.10 7.98
C ARG A 128 23.08 -6.17 6.81
N LEU A 129 23.76 -5.02 6.74
CA LEU A 129 23.57 -4.08 5.65
C LEU A 129 24.23 -4.56 4.35
N GLU A 130 25.16 -5.52 4.44
CA GLU A 130 25.82 -6.13 3.28
C GLU A 130 24.86 -6.96 2.42
N SER A 131 23.66 -7.29 2.90
CA SER A 131 22.64 -7.97 2.08
C SER A 131 21.86 -7.01 1.17
N PHE A 132 21.95 -5.69 1.36
CA PHE A 132 21.24 -4.75 0.51
C PHE A 132 22.02 -4.46 -0.77
N ARG A 133 21.30 -4.48 -1.89
CA ARG A 133 21.80 -4.00 -3.18
C ARG A 133 20.82 -2.96 -3.68
N LEU A 134 21.33 -1.78 -3.98
CA LEU A 134 20.54 -0.70 -4.56
C LEU A 134 20.78 -0.68 -6.06
N HIS A 135 19.69 -0.69 -6.82
CA HIS A 135 19.72 -0.52 -8.27
C HIS A 135 19.02 0.80 -8.62
N THR A 136 19.61 1.58 -9.52
CA THR A 136 19.04 2.85 -10.02
C THR A 136 18.78 2.72 -11.52
N GLU A 137 17.87 1.81 -11.87
CA GLU A 137 17.48 1.49 -13.24
C GLU A 137 15.99 1.10 -13.27
N SER A 138 15.44 0.87 -14.48
CA SER A 138 14.11 0.26 -14.60
C SER A 138 14.12 -1.16 -14.03
N ILE A 139 12.99 -1.59 -13.46
CA ILE A 139 12.84 -2.94 -12.92
C ILE A 139 13.15 -4.01 -13.98
N THR A 140 12.69 -3.82 -15.22
CA THR A 140 12.97 -4.74 -16.33
C THR A 140 14.47 -4.86 -16.61
N ASN A 141 15.24 -3.77 -16.60
CA ASN A 141 16.69 -3.83 -16.83
C ASN A 141 17.41 -4.58 -15.71
N VAL A 142 17.03 -4.31 -14.45
CA VAL A 142 17.57 -5.02 -13.29
C VAL A 142 17.29 -6.51 -13.39
N LEU A 143 16.05 -6.89 -13.72
CA LEU A 143 15.67 -8.29 -13.88
C LEU A 143 16.42 -8.94 -15.06
N CYS A 144 16.59 -8.25 -16.20
CA CYS A 144 17.37 -8.74 -17.34
C CYS A 144 18.83 -9.07 -16.96
N GLY A 145 19.44 -8.27 -16.08
CA GLY A 145 20.81 -8.51 -15.58
C GLY A 145 20.94 -9.68 -14.60
N MET A 146 19.83 -10.18 -14.04
CA MET A 146 19.84 -11.30 -13.09
C MET A 146 19.88 -12.65 -13.79
N GLN A 147 20.48 -13.64 -13.12
CA GLN A 147 20.50 -15.03 -13.57
C GLN A 147 19.13 -15.70 -13.39
N PRO A 148 18.78 -16.69 -14.24
CA PRO A 148 17.59 -17.49 -14.02
C PRO A 148 17.62 -18.17 -12.64
N GLY A 149 16.50 -18.13 -11.90
CA GLY A 149 16.40 -18.72 -10.57
C GLY A 149 17.23 -18.02 -9.47
N GLN A 150 17.65 -16.77 -9.69
CA GLN A 150 18.38 -16.00 -8.68
C GLN A 150 17.50 -15.53 -7.51
N LEU A 151 16.18 -15.39 -7.70
CA LEU A 151 15.25 -14.94 -6.68
C LEU A 151 14.43 -16.10 -6.12
N THR A 152 14.27 -16.13 -4.80
CA THR A 152 13.22 -16.93 -4.15
C THR A 152 11.93 -16.12 -4.07
N HIS A 153 11.96 -14.85 -3.74
CA HIS A 153 10.75 -14.05 -3.62
C HIS A 153 10.94 -12.70 -4.27
N ALA A 154 9.87 -12.19 -4.88
CA ALA A 154 9.78 -10.82 -5.34
C ALA A 154 8.58 -10.14 -4.69
N VAL A 155 8.78 -8.92 -4.18
CA VAL A 155 7.69 -8.06 -3.74
C VAL A 155 7.71 -6.85 -4.64
N ILE A 156 6.73 -6.76 -5.52
CA ILE A 156 6.54 -5.58 -6.37
C ILE A 156 5.48 -4.68 -5.75
N MET A 157 5.67 -3.38 -5.95
CA MET A 157 4.72 -2.39 -5.45
C MET A 157 3.52 -2.29 -6.40
N ASP A 158 2.72 -1.26 -6.23
CA ASP A 158 1.57 -0.92 -7.05
C ASP A 158 1.94 -0.30 -8.41
N HIS A 159 3.20 -0.35 -8.82
CA HIS A 159 3.65 0.26 -10.07
C HIS A 159 2.99 -0.38 -11.30
N LEU A 160 2.54 -1.64 -11.22
CA LEU A 160 1.75 -2.26 -12.28
C LEU A 160 0.38 -1.61 -12.49
N ASP A 161 -0.18 -0.94 -11.48
CA ASP A 161 -1.41 -0.15 -11.64
C ASP A 161 -1.19 1.08 -12.53
N TRP A 162 0.06 1.47 -12.78
CA TRP A 162 0.41 2.67 -13.54
C TRP A 162 0.32 2.44 -15.05
N PHE A 163 0.24 1.18 -15.48
CA PHE A 163 0.15 0.80 -16.88
C PHE A 163 -1.29 0.61 -17.34
N ASP A 164 -1.52 0.96 -18.61
CA ASP A 164 -2.76 0.66 -19.30
C ASP A 164 -2.92 -0.85 -19.56
N PRO A 165 -4.14 -1.41 -19.51
CA PRO A 165 -4.40 -2.79 -19.90
C PRO A 165 -3.84 -3.10 -21.29
N GLY A 166 -3.04 -4.17 -21.39
CA GLY A 166 -2.37 -4.58 -22.63
C GLY A 166 -1.01 -3.91 -22.88
N ALA A 167 -0.49 -3.13 -21.94
CA ALA A 167 0.88 -2.61 -22.00
C ALA A 167 1.89 -3.77 -22.11
N LYS A 168 2.79 -3.69 -23.10
CA LYS A 168 3.79 -4.74 -23.37
C LYS A 168 4.85 -4.80 -22.29
N GLU A 169 5.12 -3.68 -21.65
CA GLU A 169 6.08 -3.52 -20.56
C GLU A 169 5.72 -4.41 -19.37
N VAL A 170 4.43 -4.61 -19.10
CA VAL A 170 3.96 -5.51 -18.03
C VAL A 170 4.19 -6.98 -18.42
N GLU A 171 3.91 -7.35 -19.68
CA GLU A 171 4.22 -8.71 -20.18
C GLU A 171 5.72 -9.00 -20.11
N GLU A 172 6.56 -8.05 -20.53
CA GLU A 172 8.02 -8.16 -20.48
C GLU A 172 8.54 -8.28 -19.04
N GLU A 173 8.04 -7.44 -18.12
CA GLU A 173 8.41 -7.50 -16.70
C GLU A 173 8.00 -8.85 -16.08
N VAL A 174 6.78 -9.31 -16.31
CA VAL A 174 6.29 -10.59 -15.76
C VAL A 174 7.05 -11.78 -16.34
N ALA A 175 7.39 -11.76 -17.63
CA ALA A 175 8.24 -12.77 -18.24
C ALA A 175 9.65 -12.81 -17.61
N GLN A 176 10.24 -11.63 -17.34
CA GLN A 176 11.53 -11.55 -16.65
C GLN A 176 11.42 -12.01 -15.19
N LEU A 177 10.36 -11.63 -14.47
CA LEU A 177 10.07 -12.12 -13.12
C LEU A 177 9.98 -13.64 -13.10
N ARG A 178 9.27 -14.27 -14.05
CA ARG A 178 9.25 -15.74 -14.18
C ARG A 178 10.66 -16.30 -14.34
N ARG A 179 11.45 -15.73 -15.25
CA ARG A 179 12.80 -16.23 -15.55
C ARG A 179 13.69 -16.25 -14.30
N VAL A 180 13.71 -15.13 -13.56
CA VAL A 180 14.62 -14.97 -12.42
C VAL A 180 14.12 -15.60 -11.13
N LEU A 181 12.81 -15.86 -10.99
CA LEU A 181 12.23 -16.49 -9.81
C LEU A 181 12.38 -18.01 -9.86
N LEU A 182 12.79 -18.65 -8.77
CA LEU A 182 12.83 -20.12 -8.68
C LEU A 182 11.43 -20.75 -8.79
N PRO A 183 11.27 -21.89 -9.50
CA PRO A 183 10.02 -22.65 -9.51
C PRO A 183 9.50 -22.92 -8.09
N GLY A 184 8.17 -22.88 -7.91
CA GLY A 184 7.52 -23.08 -6.61
C GLY A 184 7.60 -21.88 -5.66
N ASN A 185 8.32 -20.82 -6.02
CA ASN A 185 8.36 -19.60 -5.22
C ASN A 185 7.50 -18.47 -5.79
N ALA A 186 7.45 -17.31 -5.12
CA ALA A 186 6.35 -16.36 -5.29
C ALA A 186 6.74 -14.90 -5.56
N VAL A 187 5.90 -14.24 -6.36
CA VAL A 187 5.79 -12.78 -6.48
C VAL A 187 4.59 -12.32 -5.65
N PHE A 188 4.74 -11.21 -4.94
CA PHE A 188 3.67 -10.56 -4.17
C PHE A 188 3.47 -9.12 -4.64
N TRP A 189 2.22 -8.68 -4.73
CA TRP A 189 1.89 -7.30 -5.06
C TRP A 189 0.57 -6.87 -4.43
N ARG A 190 0.40 -5.55 -4.32
CA ARG A 190 -0.87 -4.92 -3.95
C ARG A 190 -1.38 -4.08 -5.12
N SER A 191 -2.70 -3.91 -5.20
CA SER A 191 -3.34 -3.14 -6.29
C SER A 191 -4.48 -2.26 -5.77
N ALA A 192 -4.66 -1.11 -6.42
CA ALA A 192 -5.81 -0.24 -6.28
C ALA A 192 -7.12 -0.89 -6.78
N ALA A 193 -7.03 -1.90 -7.65
CA ALA A 193 -8.18 -2.72 -8.06
C ALA A 193 -8.37 -3.92 -7.12
N ARG A 194 -9.60 -4.38 -6.94
CA ARG A 194 -9.91 -5.67 -6.29
C ARG A 194 -9.46 -6.83 -7.16
N LYS A 195 -9.60 -6.71 -8.49
CA LYS A 195 -9.07 -7.68 -9.46
C LYS A 195 -8.31 -6.96 -10.58
N PRO A 196 -6.99 -6.74 -10.43
CA PRO A 196 -6.21 -6.06 -11.47
C PRO A 196 -6.14 -6.88 -12.76
N TRP A 197 -6.12 -6.19 -13.90
CA TRP A 197 -6.06 -6.80 -15.23
C TRP A 197 -4.81 -7.66 -15.45
N TYR A 198 -3.69 -7.28 -14.82
CA TYR A 198 -2.43 -7.98 -14.94
C TYR A 198 -2.40 -9.31 -14.17
N CYS A 199 -3.44 -9.67 -13.39
CA CYS A 199 -3.58 -11.05 -12.91
C CYS A 199 -3.54 -12.05 -14.08
N GLU A 200 -4.21 -11.73 -15.20
CA GLU A 200 -4.24 -12.59 -16.38
C GLU A 200 -2.87 -12.66 -17.07
N VAL A 201 -2.06 -11.60 -16.98
CA VAL A 201 -0.68 -11.58 -17.48
C VAL A 201 0.18 -12.59 -16.70
N PHE A 202 0.10 -12.57 -15.37
CA PHE A 202 0.79 -13.57 -14.54
C PHE A 202 0.33 -15.00 -14.86
N GLU A 203 -0.98 -15.24 -14.98
CA GLU A 203 -1.50 -16.58 -15.32
C GLU A 203 -0.97 -17.10 -16.67
N ARG A 204 -1.02 -16.26 -17.73
CA ARG A 204 -0.49 -16.61 -19.06
C ARG A 204 1.02 -16.86 -19.05
N ASN A 205 1.74 -16.17 -18.16
CA ASN A 205 3.17 -16.37 -17.94
C ASN A 205 3.47 -17.48 -16.92
N GLY A 206 2.58 -18.47 -16.73
CA GLY A 206 2.89 -19.67 -15.95
C GLY A 206 3.00 -19.43 -14.44
N PHE A 207 2.16 -18.53 -13.91
CA PHE A 207 1.96 -18.38 -12.47
C PHE A 207 0.58 -18.89 -12.03
N SER A 208 0.52 -19.44 -10.82
CA SER A 208 -0.72 -19.75 -10.12
C SER A 208 -1.00 -18.67 -9.08
N LEU A 209 -2.17 -18.04 -9.16
CA LEU A 209 -2.52 -16.89 -8.34
C LEU A 209 -3.38 -17.27 -7.13
N THR A 210 -3.16 -16.57 -6.03
CA THR A 210 -4.00 -16.63 -4.83
C THR A 210 -4.21 -15.21 -4.30
N PRO A 211 -5.47 -14.73 -4.20
CA PRO A 211 -5.74 -13.49 -3.50
C PRO A 211 -5.53 -13.71 -2.00
N LEU A 212 -4.61 -12.95 -1.41
CA LEU A 212 -4.33 -12.97 0.03
C LEU A 212 -5.27 -12.04 0.81
N GLY A 213 -5.83 -11.04 0.14
CA GLY A 213 -6.85 -10.16 0.70
C GLY A 213 -7.50 -9.34 -0.40
N VAL A 214 -8.83 -9.19 -0.34
CA VAL A 214 -9.60 -8.34 -1.26
C VAL A 214 -10.65 -7.61 -0.44
N ARG A 215 -10.77 -6.30 -0.61
CA ARG A 215 -11.79 -5.53 0.09
C ARG A 215 -13.18 -5.90 -0.41
N THR A 216 -14.09 -6.06 0.53
CA THR A 216 -15.52 -6.31 0.26
C THR A 216 -16.42 -5.15 0.67
N GLY A 217 -15.86 -4.13 1.34
CA GLY A 217 -16.57 -2.97 1.88
C GLY A 217 -15.77 -2.28 2.99
N PRO A 218 -16.39 -1.35 3.73
CA PRO A 218 -15.76 -0.57 4.79
C PRO A 218 -15.68 -1.29 6.15
N GLU A 219 -16.20 -2.51 6.28
CA GLU A 219 -16.34 -3.19 7.58
C GLU A 219 -15.03 -3.78 8.09
N ARG A 220 -14.16 -4.24 7.19
CA ARG A 220 -12.93 -4.96 7.54
C ARG A 220 -11.77 -4.55 6.65
N ALA A 221 -10.66 -4.20 7.29
CA ALA A 221 -9.41 -3.95 6.61
C ALA A 221 -8.72 -5.28 6.22
N ILE A 222 -8.05 -5.30 5.07
CA ILE A 222 -7.26 -6.47 4.64
C ILE A 222 -5.87 -6.50 5.29
N ASP A 223 -5.41 -5.37 5.85
CA ASP A 223 -4.18 -5.24 6.64
C ASP A 223 -4.19 -3.91 7.43
N ARG A 224 -3.11 -3.62 8.18
CA ARG A 224 -3.00 -2.40 9.02
C ARG A 224 -2.81 -1.09 8.23
N VAL A 225 -2.63 -1.16 6.91
CA VAL A 225 -2.53 -0.02 6.01
C VAL A 225 -3.82 0.12 5.20
N ASN A 226 -4.34 -0.97 4.64
CA ASN A 226 -5.59 -0.99 3.88
C ASN A 226 -5.68 0.10 2.80
N MET A 227 -4.55 0.53 2.20
CA MET A 227 -4.53 1.57 1.15
C MET A 227 -4.86 1.01 -0.23
N TYR A 228 -4.53 -0.26 -0.46
CA TYR A 228 -4.82 -0.99 -1.70
C TYR A 228 -6.06 -1.88 -1.53
N ALA A 229 -6.82 -2.05 -2.61
CA ALA A 229 -8.07 -2.80 -2.61
C ALA A 229 -7.84 -4.32 -2.63
N SER A 230 -6.67 -4.77 -3.07
CA SER A 230 -6.29 -6.18 -3.02
C SER A 230 -4.80 -6.42 -2.76
N PHE A 231 -4.50 -7.64 -2.29
CA PHE A 231 -3.17 -8.19 -2.08
C PHE A 231 -3.12 -9.59 -2.68
N TRP A 232 -2.11 -9.87 -3.49
CA TRP A 232 -2.01 -11.07 -4.30
C TRP A 232 -0.66 -11.77 -4.13
N LYS A 233 -0.70 -13.08 -4.35
CA LYS A 233 0.46 -13.96 -4.46
C LYS A 233 0.38 -14.69 -5.80
N ALA A 234 1.45 -14.64 -6.59
CA ALA A 234 1.63 -15.48 -7.78
C ALA A 234 2.78 -16.45 -7.54
N VAL A 235 2.51 -17.76 -7.56
CA VAL A 235 3.52 -18.81 -7.46
C VAL A 235 3.95 -19.23 -8.86
N ARG A 236 5.26 -19.22 -9.14
CA ARG A 236 5.79 -19.71 -10.40
C ARG A 236 5.53 -21.23 -10.50
N VAL A 237 4.73 -21.63 -11.49
CA VAL A 237 4.54 -23.04 -11.86
C VAL A 237 5.80 -23.53 -12.58
N GLU A 238 6.09 -24.84 -12.52
CA GLU A 238 7.28 -25.49 -13.11
C GLU A 238 7.73 -24.87 -14.45
#